data_AF-A0A7W9UKT9-F1
#
_entry.id   AF-A0A7W9UKT9-F1
#
_cell.length_a   1.000
_cell.length_b   1.000
_cell.length_c   1.000
_cell.angle_alpha   90.00
_cell.angle_beta   90.00
_cell.angle_gamma   90.00
#
_symmetry.space_group_name_H-M   'P 1'
#
loop_
_entity.id
_entity.type
_entity.pdbx_description
1 polymer ?
#
loop_
_entity_poly.entity_id
_entity_poly.type
_entity_poly.pdbx_seq_one_letter_code
_entity_poly.pdbx_strand_id
1 'polypeptide(L)'
;MLREVVLATPEDSVIGNQVAVVPEIPRWKSNRVVLAGDAAYAMSPHIGSSASLGIEGAHVLADRLSQADTAPALDSYRTDRIIRYRQVRRHAKAMATAPTPASYVEHFSRYLNWLNNTAA
;
A
#
# COMPACT_ATOMS: atom_id res chain seq x y z
N MET A 1 11.70 26.18 17.29
CA MET A 1 12.25 25.29 16.24
C MET A 1 11.18 24.50 15.49
N LEU A 2 10.58 23.39 15.97
CA LEU A 2 9.55 22.66 15.19
C LEU A 2 8.19 23.39 15.12
N ARG A 3 7.71 23.92 16.26
CA ARG A 3 6.43 24.63 16.33
C ARG A 3 6.38 25.82 15.37
N GLU A 4 7.46 26.59 15.29
CA GLU A 4 7.57 27.74 14.38
C GLU A 4 7.50 27.30 12.92
N VAL A 5 8.15 26.19 12.57
CA VAL A 5 8.08 25.62 11.21
C VAL A 5 6.65 25.19 10.87
N VAL A 6 5.96 24.52 11.79
CA VAL A 6 4.55 24.13 11.57
C VAL A 6 3.67 25.36 11.39
N LEU A 7 3.80 26.38 12.25
CA LEU A 7 3.01 27.62 12.20
C LEU A 7 3.36 28.52 11.01
N ALA A 8 4.50 28.32 10.35
CA ALA A 8 4.87 29.03 9.14
C ALA A 8 4.17 28.49 7.88
N THR A 9 3.44 27.38 7.97
CA THR A 9 2.64 26.84 6.85
C THR A 9 1.48 27.78 6.55
N PRO A 10 1.34 28.30 5.31
CA PRO A 10 0.19 29.11 4.94
C PRO A 10 -1.13 28.38 5.17
N GLU A 11 -2.13 29.05 5.73
CA GLU A 11 -3.40 28.42 6.11
C GLU A 11 -4.12 27.79 4.91
N ASP A 12 -4.07 28.44 3.75
CA ASP A 12 -4.65 27.95 2.49
C ASP A 12 -3.91 26.75 1.89
N SER A 13 -2.72 26.42 2.43
CA SER A 13 -1.91 25.26 2.05
C SER A 13 -2.09 24.07 3.00
N VAL A 14 -2.88 24.22 4.07
CA VAL A 14 -3.16 23.13 5.02
C VAL A 14 -4.20 22.19 4.42
N ILE A 15 -3.80 20.94 4.17
CA ILE A 15 -4.67 19.91 3.59
C ILE A 15 -5.20 19.00 4.69
N GLY A 16 -6.51 19.04 4.93
CA GLY A 16 -7.22 18.15 5.85
C GLY A 16 -7.99 17.05 5.12
N ASN A 17 -7.33 15.91 4.87
CA ASN A 17 -7.97 14.77 4.18
C ASN A 17 -8.29 13.62 5.14
N GLN A 18 -9.43 12.97 4.92
CA GLN A 18 -9.75 11.73 5.62
C GLN A 18 -8.87 10.59 5.10
N VAL A 19 -8.22 9.86 6.03
CA VAL A 19 -7.51 8.63 5.68
C VAL A 19 -8.53 7.51 5.50
N ALA A 20 -8.81 7.15 4.26
CA ALA A 20 -9.66 6.02 3.90
C ALA A 20 -8.81 4.74 3.73
N VAL A 21 -9.36 3.60 4.15
CA VAL A 21 -8.74 2.28 3.97
C VAL A 21 -9.72 1.33 3.32
N VAL A 22 -9.23 0.49 2.41
CA VAL A 22 -10.05 -0.54 1.77
C VAL A 22 -10.10 -1.79 2.68
N PRO A 23 -11.30 -2.34 2.95
CA PRO A 23 -11.45 -3.61 3.66
C PRO A 23 -10.92 -4.77 2.80
N GLU A 24 -10.82 -5.98 3.37
CA GLU A 24 -10.46 -7.12 2.52
C GLU A 24 -11.55 -7.38 1.47
N ILE A 25 -11.19 -7.28 0.20
CA ILE A 25 -12.10 -7.50 -0.92
C ILE A 25 -12.06 -8.99 -1.29
N PRO A 26 -13.19 -9.72 -1.23
CA PRO A 26 -13.22 -11.16 -1.53
C PRO A 26 -13.05 -11.45 -3.02
N ARG A 27 -13.39 -10.50 -3.90
CA ARG A 27 -13.34 -10.66 -5.36
C ARG A 27 -12.70 -9.45 -6.02
N TRP A 28 -11.53 -9.64 -6.62
CA TRP A 28 -10.77 -8.55 -7.28
C TRP A 28 -10.98 -8.47 -8.79
N LYS A 29 -11.61 -9.49 -9.39
CA LYS A 29 -11.75 -9.58 -10.85
C LYS A 29 -13.12 -10.07 -11.31
N SER A 30 -13.51 -9.59 -12.48
CA SER A 30 -14.68 -10.05 -13.22
C SER A 30 -14.39 -10.02 -14.71
N ASN A 31 -14.43 -11.18 -15.36
CA ASN A 31 -14.10 -11.35 -16.78
C ASN A 31 -12.77 -10.66 -17.17
N ARG A 32 -12.84 -9.49 -17.81
CA ARG A 32 -11.70 -8.69 -18.29
C ARG A 32 -11.36 -7.47 -17.40
N VAL A 33 -11.95 -7.38 -16.21
CA VAL A 33 -11.76 -6.27 -15.27
C VAL A 33 -11.06 -6.78 -14.01
N VAL A 34 -10.10 -6.01 -13.49
CA VAL A 34 -9.40 -6.26 -12.23
C VAL A 34 -9.20 -4.98 -11.42
N LEU A 35 -9.19 -5.09 -10.10
CA LEU A 35 -8.79 -4.01 -9.19
C LEU A 35 -7.27 -3.93 -9.07
N ALA A 36 -6.73 -2.71 -9.05
CA ALA A 36 -5.31 -2.43 -8.87
C ALA A 36 -5.10 -1.18 -8.00
N GLY A 37 -3.88 -1.04 -7.46
CA GLY A 37 -3.51 0.08 -6.59
C GLY A 37 -4.48 0.29 -5.42
N ASP A 38 -4.79 1.55 -5.14
CA ASP A 38 -5.67 1.93 -4.04
C ASP A 38 -7.11 1.40 -4.20
N ALA A 39 -7.59 1.21 -5.42
CA ALA A 39 -8.91 0.61 -5.65
C ALA A 39 -8.98 -0.85 -5.18
N ALA A 40 -7.85 -1.57 -5.18
CA ALA A 40 -7.76 -2.91 -4.60
C ALA A 40 -7.45 -2.87 -3.10
N TYR A 41 -6.56 -1.96 -2.68
CA TYR A 41 -5.87 -2.12 -1.39
C TYR A 41 -5.36 -0.82 -0.76
N ALA A 42 -6.12 0.28 -0.86
CA ALA A 42 -5.79 1.51 -0.14
C ALA A 42 -5.57 1.22 1.35
N MET A 43 -4.49 1.77 1.89
CA MET A 43 -4.06 1.55 3.27
C MET A 43 -3.56 2.86 3.87
N SER A 44 -3.34 2.84 5.18
CA SER A 44 -2.86 4.03 5.88
C SER A 44 -1.49 4.51 5.35
N PRO A 45 -1.26 5.82 5.20
CA PRO A 45 -0.06 6.36 4.55
C PRO A 45 1.22 6.30 5.42
N HIS A 46 1.15 5.84 6.67
CA HIS A 46 2.29 5.94 7.62
C HIS A 46 3.56 5.19 7.22
N ILE A 47 3.52 4.30 6.21
CA ILE A 47 4.71 3.63 5.65
C ILE A 47 5.07 4.06 4.22
N GLY A 48 4.36 5.04 3.65
CA GLY A 48 4.65 5.60 2.33
C GLY A 48 4.66 4.62 1.15
N SER A 49 4.12 3.40 1.32
CA SER A 49 4.31 2.31 0.34
C SER A 49 3.27 2.26 -0.78
N SER A 50 2.16 2.99 -0.68
CA SER A 50 1.01 2.83 -1.59
C SER A 50 1.37 3.12 -3.06
N ALA A 51 2.18 4.15 -3.31
CA ALA A 51 2.63 4.49 -4.67
C ALA A 51 3.52 3.40 -5.27
N SER A 52 4.53 2.94 -4.51
CA SER A 52 5.43 1.87 -4.94
C SER A 52 4.68 0.56 -5.21
N LEU A 53 3.69 0.22 -4.38
CA LEU A 53 2.82 -0.93 -4.60
C LEU A 53 1.99 -0.81 -5.87
N GLY A 54 1.46 0.38 -6.17
CA GLY A 54 0.74 0.64 -7.40
C GLY A 54 1.62 0.40 -8.64
N ILE A 55 2.86 0.87 -8.61
CA ILE A 55 3.84 0.68 -9.68
C ILE A 55 4.22 -0.81 -9.83
N GLU A 56 4.54 -1.48 -8.71
CA GLU A 56 4.84 -2.92 -8.69
C GLU A 56 3.67 -3.74 -9.25
N GLY A 57 2.44 -3.38 -8.86
CA GLY A 57 1.20 -3.96 -9.37
C GLY A 57 1.05 -3.77 -10.88
N ALA A 58 1.25 -2.55 -11.38
CA ALA A 58 1.16 -2.27 -12.82
C ALA A 58 2.17 -3.09 -13.63
N HIS A 59 3.41 -3.21 -13.14
CA HIS A 59 4.44 -4.03 -13.79
C HIS A 59 4.04 -5.51 -13.86
N VAL A 60 3.63 -6.11 -12.74
CA VAL A 60 3.20 -7.52 -12.71
C VAL A 60 1.97 -7.73 -13.58
N LEU A 61 1.00 -6.81 -13.58
CA LEU A 61 -0.19 -6.92 -14.41
C LEU A 61 0.19 -6.95 -15.90
N ALA A 62 1.07 -6.05 -16.33
CA ALA A 62 1.56 -6.00 -17.70
C ALA A 62 2.31 -7.30 -18.08
N ASP A 63 3.19 -7.78 -17.21
CA ASP A 63 3.94 -9.03 -17.42
C ASP A 63 2.99 -10.22 -17.63
N ARG A 64 2.00 -10.40 -16.74
CA ARG A 64 1.01 -11.50 -16.87
C ARG A 64 0.15 -11.39 -18.12
N LEU A 65 -0.25 -10.17 -18.50
CA LEU A 65 -1.01 -9.94 -19.74
C LEU A 65 -0.19 -10.20 -21.01
N SER A 66 1.14 -10.10 -20.94
CA SER A 66 2.01 -10.40 -22.08
C SER A 66 2.20 -11.91 -22.32
N GLN A 67 1.96 -12.74 -21.31
CA GLN A 67 2.27 -14.17 -21.31
C GLN A 67 1.02 -15.06 -21.48
N ALA A 68 -0.19 -14.52 -21.30
CA ALA A 68 -1.43 -15.30 -21.31
C ALA A 68 -2.64 -14.47 -21.74
N ASP A 69 -3.72 -15.15 -22.11
CA ASP A 69 -5.02 -14.51 -22.34
C ASP A 69 -5.50 -13.74 -21.10
N THR A 70 -6.36 -12.75 -21.32
CA THR A 70 -6.78 -11.81 -20.26
C THR A 70 -7.30 -12.52 -19.00
N ALA A 71 -8.21 -13.48 -19.13
CA ALA A 71 -8.83 -14.13 -17.97
C ALA A 71 -7.83 -14.88 -17.06
N PRO A 72 -6.95 -15.78 -17.57
CA PRO A 72 -5.92 -16.42 -16.76
C PRO A 72 -4.84 -15.43 -16.27
N ALA A 73 -4.45 -14.44 -17.07
CA ALA A 73 -3.50 -13.41 -16.67
C ALA A 73 -3.98 -12.63 -15.44
N LEU A 74 -5.25 -12.21 -15.43
CA LEU A 74 -5.86 -11.49 -14.31
C LEU A 74 -5.96 -12.34 -13.03
N ASP A 75 -6.15 -13.65 -13.14
CA ASP A 75 -6.17 -14.53 -11.96
C ASP A 75 -4.76 -14.77 -11.40
N SER A 76 -3.76 -14.89 -12.27
CA SER A 76 -2.35 -14.96 -11.87
C SER A 76 -1.90 -13.68 -11.18
N TYR A 77 -2.19 -12.51 -11.76
CA TYR A 77 -1.96 -11.20 -11.13
C TYR A 77 -2.60 -11.11 -9.75
N ARG A 78 -3.87 -11.48 -9.62
CA ARG A 78 -4.60 -11.44 -8.34
C ARG A 78 -3.93 -12.32 -7.28
N THR A 79 -3.59 -13.54 -7.65
CA THR A 79 -3.00 -14.54 -6.73
C THR A 79 -1.65 -14.09 -6.20
N ASP A 80 -0.86 -13.47 -7.07
CA ASP A 80 0.45 -12.93 -6.71
C ASP A 80 0.33 -11.66 -5.84
N ARG A 81 -0.46 -10.67 -6.29
CA ARG A 81 -0.54 -9.36 -5.62
C ARG A 81 -1.27 -9.38 -4.29
N ILE A 82 -2.26 -10.26 -4.09
CA ILE A 82 -3.01 -10.29 -2.82
C ILE A 82 -2.11 -10.64 -1.62
N ILE A 83 -1.11 -11.49 -1.80
CA ILE A 83 -0.16 -11.87 -0.75
C ILE A 83 0.72 -10.68 -0.39
N ARG A 84 1.30 -10.05 -1.42
CA ARG A 84 2.14 -8.85 -1.30
C ARG A 84 1.41 -7.72 -0.59
N TYR A 85 0.21 -7.37 -1.04
CA TYR A 85 -0.58 -6.29 -0.44
C TYR A 85 -1.00 -6.61 1.00
N ARG A 86 -1.37 -7.86 1.31
CA ARG A 86 -1.67 -8.30 2.69
C ARG A 86 -0.51 -8.09 3.64
N GLN A 87 0.72 -8.41 3.22
CA GLN A 87 1.91 -8.20 4.05
C GLN A 87 2.12 -6.70 4.33
N VAL A 88 2.11 -5.86 3.28
CA VAL A 88 2.29 -4.40 3.45
C VAL A 88 1.21 -3.79 4.32
N ARG A 89 -0.07 -4.17 4.15
CA ARG A 89 -1.17 -3.66 4.98
C ARG A 89 -1.01 -4.00 6.46
N ARG A 90 -0.44 -5.16 6.81
CA ARG A 90 -0.15 -5.50 8.21
C ARG A 90 0.85 -4.51 8.81
N HIS A 91 1.92 -4.19 8.08
CA HIS A 91 2.90 -3.19 8.51
C HIS A 91 2.29 -1.78 8.60
N ALA A 92 1.52 -1.37 7.58
CA ALA A 92 0.84 -0.08 7.57
C ALA A 92 -0.11 0.08 8.78
N LYS A 93 -0.91 -0.96 9.07
CA LYS A 93 -1.83 -0.97 10.20
C LYS A 93 -1.09 -0.90 11.54
N ALA A 94 -0.01 -1.68 11.71
CA ALA A 94 0.77 -1.67 12.95
C ALA A 94 1.33 -0.28 13.27
N MET A 95 1.83 0.43 12.27
CA MET A 95 2.31 1.80 12.44
C MET A 95 1.18 2.81 12.67
N ALA A 96 0.05 2.66 11.97
CA ALA A 96 -1.11 3.53 12.13
C ALA A 96 -1.70 3.49 13.54
N THR A 97 -1.65 2.33 14.19
CA THR A 97 -2.26 2.11 15.50
C THR A 97 -1.23 2.09 16.63
N ALA A 98 0.01 2.53 16.38
CA ALA A 98 1.06 2.55 17.40
C ALA A 98 0.69 3.52 18.53
N PRO A 99 0.59 3.06 19.80
CA PRO A 99 0.13 3.90 20.90
C PRO A 99 1.19 4.87 21.42
N THR A 100 2.47 4.65 21.08
CA THR A 100 3.59 5.44 21.59
C THR A 100 4.65 5.69 20.52
N PRO A 101 5.47 6.74 20.64
CA PRO A 101 6.59 6.96 19.72
C PRO A 101 7.56 5.77 19.67
N ALA A 102 7.82 5.13 20.81
CA ALA A 102 8.71 3.97 20.88
C ALA A 102 8.17 2.78 20.07
N SER A 103 6.88 2.46 20.22
CA SER A 103 6.25 1.38 19.45
C SER A 103 6.13 1.71 17.96
N TYR A 104 5.94 2.99 17.61
CA TYR A 104 5.99 3.44 16.21
C TYR A 104 7.35 3.15 15.57
N VAL A 105 8.45 3.51 16.24
CA VAL A 105 9.82 3.26 15.77
C VAL A 105 10.09 1.76 15.66
N GLU A 106 9.62 0.96 16.62
CA GLU A 106 9.76 -0.50 16.57
C GLU A 106 9.03 -1.10 15.35
N HIS A 107 7.77 -0.71 15.11
CA HIS A 107 7.01 -1.16 13.96
C HIS A 107 7.64 -0.74 12.63
N PHE A 108 8.15 0.49 12.55
CA PHE A 108 8.88 0.96 11.38
C PHE A 108 10.16 0.16 11.13
N SER A 109 10.93 -0.14 12.19
CA SER A 109 12.14 -0.96 12.08
C SER A 109 11.82 -2.37 11.57
N ARG A 110 10.76 -2.99 12.07
CA ARG A 110 10.29 -4.30 11.57
C ARG A 110 9.87 -4.24 10.10
N TYR A 111 9.21 -3.16 9.68
CA TYR A 111 8.86 -2.94 8.29
C TYR A 111 10.11 -2.80 7.38
N LEU A 112 11.09 -1.99 7.79
CA LEU A 112 12.34 -1.82 7.03
C LEU A 112 13.12 -3.14 6.92
N ASN A 113 13.23 -3.89 8.01
CA ASN A 113 13.89 -5.20 7.99
C ASN A 113 13.17 -6.18 7.06
N TRP A 114 11.84 -6.20 7.09
CA TRP A 114 11.06 -7.01 6.16
C TRP A 114 11.29 -6.58 4.71
N LEU A 115 11.28 -5.28 4.43
CA LEU A 115 11.50 -4.74 3.09
C LEU A 115 12.89 -5.15 2.55
N ASN A 116 13.93 -5.01 3.37
CA ASN A 116 15.31 -5.36 2.99
C ASN A 116 15.52 -6.86 2.80
N ASN A 117 14.83 -7.70 3.58
CA ASN A 117 14.95 -9.17 3.51
C ASN A 117 14.05 -9.81 2.45
N THR A 118 13.14 -9.06 1.83
CA THR A 118 12.24 -9.53 0.76
C THR A 118 12.49 -8.85 -0.59
N ALA A 119 13.47 -7.95 -0.67
CA ALA A 119 13.96 -7.36 -1.91
C ALA A 119 14.98 -8.24 -2.67
N ALA A 120 15.13 -9.52 -2.26
CA ALA A 120 15.96 -10.53 -2.90
C ALA A 120 15.12 -11.55 -3.66
#